data_AF-A0A4Y2X0K3-F1
#
_entry.id   AF-A0A4Y2X0K3-F1
#
_cell.length_a   1.000
_cell.length_b   1.000
_cell.length_c   1.000
_cell.angle_alpha   90.00
_cell.angle_beta   90.00
_cell.angle_gamma   90.00
#
_symmetry.space_group_name_H-M   'P 1'
#
loop_
_entity.id
_entity.type
_entity.pdbx_description
1 polymer ?
#
loop_
_entity_poly.entity_id
_entity_poly.type
_entity_poly.pdbx_seq_one_letter_code
_entity_poly.pdbx_strand_id
1 'polypeptide(L)'
;MTSKEEHRSWSVVKFNCEDESCYADLARLKGLNYFTWEKSDKIFPEDEGHHPTLGAHAKFTNYAFDVPEFLRIVKKALTHVRQSGPFQQNADSCKGSKCNNTIVHNEL
;
A
#
# COMPACT_ATOMS: atom_id res chain seq x y z
N MET A 1 6.91 24.33 -24.03
CA MET A 1 7.75 23.29 -23.39
C MET A 1 7.17 23.07 -22.00
N THR A 2 6.00 22.44 -21.93
CA THR A 2 5.26 22.22 -20.68
C THR A 2 5.80 20.95 -20.03
N SER A 3 6.29 21.08 -18.79
CA SER A 3 6.71 19.95 -17.96
C SER A 3 5.53 19.00 -17.83
N LYS A 4 5.71 17.74 -18.23
CA LYS A 4 4.74 16.69 -17.92
C LYS A 4 4.66 16.58 -16.40
N GLU A 5 3.57 17.04 -15.82
CA GLU A 5 3.21 16.72 -14.44
C GLU A 5 3.04 15.20 -14.36
N GLU A 6 4.04 14.57 -13.74
CA GLU A 6 4.05 13.14 -13.48
C GLU A 6 2.99 12.87 -12.41
N HIS A 7 1.77 12.58 -12.86
CA HIS A 7 0.65 12.18 -12.01
C HIS A 7 1.00 10.85 -11.31
N ARG A 8 1.71 10.95 -10.20
CA ARG A 8 2.09 9.83 -9.36
C ARG A 8 0.84 9.38 -8.60
N SER A 9 0.11 8.45 -9.21
CA SER A 9 -1.02 7.76 -8.58
C SER A 9 -0.55 7.01 -7.34
N TRP A 10 -1.38 6.88 -6.32
CA TRP A 10 -1.03 6.26 -5.04
C TRP A 10 -1.80 4.94 -4.88
N SER A 11 -1.09 3.82 -4.82
CA SER A 11 -1.66 2.52 -4.51
C SER A 11 -0.77 1.82 -3.49
N VAL A 12 -1.34 1.39 -2.37
CA VAL A 12 -0.68 0.49 -1.42
C VAL A 12 -0.93 -0.93 -1.90
N VAL A 13 0.13 -1.63 -2.25
CA VAL A 13 0.05 -2.97 -2.83
C VAL A 13 0.81 -3.91 -1.91
N LYS A 14 0.10 -4.88 -1.33
CA LYS A 14 0.65 -5.81 -0.33
C LYS A 14 0.50 -7.23 -0.84
N PHE A 15 1.63 -7.89 -1.07
CA PHE A 15 1.68 -9.28 -1.50
C PHE A 15 2.61 -10.04 -0.56
N ASN A 16 2.22 -11.25 -0.16
CA ASN A 16 3.11 -12.16 0.53
C ASN A 16 3.31 -13.38 -0.37
N CYS A 17 4.33 -13.32 -1.22
CA CYS A 17 4.76 -14.45 -2.04
C CYS A 17 6.26 -14.70 -1.88
N GLU A 18 6.84 -14.23 -0.77
CA GLU A 18 8.29 -14.24 -0.45
C GLU A 18 9.19 -13.55 -1.49
N ASP A 19 8.60 -12.90 -2.50
CA ASP A 19 9.30 -12.20 -3.57
C ASP A 19 9.10 -10.69 -3.45
N GLU A 20 9.66 -10.12 -2.38
CA GLU A 20 9.56 -8.69 -2.10
C GLU A 20 10.13 -7.83 -3.23
N SER A 21 11.26 -8.26 -3.79
CA SER A 21 12.00 -7.55 -4.84
C SER A 21 11.19 -7.43 -6.13
N CYS A 22 10.53 -8.50 -6.58
CA CYS A 22 9.69 -8.46 -7.78
C CYS A 22 8.54 -7.46 -7.64
N TYR A 23 7.86 -7.45 -6.49
CA TYR A 23 6.77 -6.50 -6.26
C TYR A 23 7.24 -5.07 -6.06
N ALA A 24 8.42 -4.86 -5.47
CA ALA A 24 9.06 -3.54 -5.39
C ALA A 24 9.37 -3.00 -6.79
N ASP A 25 9.91 -3.84 -7.67
CA ASP A 25 10.19 -3.48 -9.06
C ASP A 25 8.92 -3.15 -9.84
N LEU A 26 7.86 -3.95 -9.69
CA LEU A 26 6.56 -3.67 -10.31
C LEU A 26 5.96 -2.33 -9.83
N ALA A 27 6.04 -2.05 -8.53
CA ALA A 27 5.59 -0.77 -7.97
C ALA A 27 6.41 0.39 -8.54
N ARG A 28 7.74 0.24 -8.61
CA ARG A 28 8.64 1.24 -9.21
C ARG A 28 8.32 1.50 -10.68
N LEU A 29 8.10 0.46 -11.48
CA LEU A 29 7.72 0.58 -12.90
C LEU A 29 6.40 1.34 -13.10
N LYS A 30 5.51 1.32 -12.10
CA LYS A 30 4.25 2.07 -12.09
C LYS A 30 4.38 3.45 -11.44
N GLY A 31 5.58 3.85 -11.00
CA GLY A 31 5.81 5.07 -10.24
C GLY A 31 5.18 5.06 -8.85
N LEU A 32 4.74 3.92 -8.33
CA LEU A 32 4.11 3.77 -7.02
C LEU A 32 5.16 3.71 -5.91
N ASN A 33 4.75 4.01 -4.68
CA ASN A 33 5.55 3.71 -3.50
C ASN A 33 5.17 2.33 -2.97
N TYR A 34 6.16 1.53 -2.62
CA TYR A 34 5.98 0.16 -2.16
C TYR A 34 6.10 0.09 -0.63
N PHE A 35 5.08 -0.49 0.01
CA PHE A 35 5.06 -0.75 1.45
C PHE A 35 4.72 -2.22 1.65
N THR A 36 5.58 -2.93 2.36
CA THR A 36 5.45 -4.37 2.62
C THR A 36 5.69 -4.67 4.10
N TRP A 37 5.65 -5.95 4.46
CA TRP A 37 5.92 -6.42 5.81
C TRP A 37 7.37 -6.19 6.20
N GLU A 38 7.60 -5.50 7.32
CA GLU A 38 8.95 -5.30 7.88
C GLU A 38 9.33 -6.40 8.88
N LYS A 39 8.34 -7.19 9.32
CA LYS A 39 8.50 -8.29 10.28
C LYS A 39 7.83 -9.55 9.75
N SER A 40 8.62 -10.43 9.15
CA SER A 40 8.12 -11.67 8.54
C SER A 40 7.55 -12.65 9.58
N ASP A 41 8.00 -12.58 10.83
CA ASP A 41 7.48 -13.38 11.96
C ASP A 41 6.06 -12.96 12.42
N LYS A 42 5.48 -11.95 11.77
CA LYS A 42 4.12 -11.42 12.02
C LYS A 42 3.12 -11.80 10.94
N ILE A 43 3.52 -12.69 10.04
CA ILE A 43 2.68 -13.25 8.99
C ILE A 43 2.73 -14.76 9.12
N PHE A 44 1.57 -15.40 9.08
CA PHE A 44 1.45 -16.83 9.34
C PHE A 44 0.72 -17.48 8.17
N PRO A 45 1.38 -18.32 7.36
CA PRO A 45 0.72 -19.08 6.31
C PRO A 45 -0.28 -20.07 6.94
N GLU A 46 -1.44 -20.23 6.32
CA GLU A 46 -2.43 -21.24 6.74
C GLU A 46 -1.97 -22.66 6.37
N ASP A 47 -1.33 -22.79 5.20
CA ASP A 47 -0.75 -24.04 4.69
C ASP A 47 0.44 -23.77 3.75
N GLU A 48 1.00 -24.81 3.14
CA GLU A 48 2.10 -24.70 2.18
C GLU A 48 1.67 -24.11 0.80
N GLY A 49 0.37 -23.88 0.63
CA GLY A 49 -0.28 -23.53 -0.62
C GLY A 49 -0.46 -24.74 -1.52
N HIS A 50 -1.54 -24.78 -2.29
CA HIS A 50 -1.86 -25.94 -3.12
C HIS A 50 -2.24 -25.50 -4.55
N HIS A 51 -1.32 -25.68 -5.51
CA HIS A 51 -1.65 -25.55 -6.93
C HIS A 51 -1.88 -26.92 -7.57
N PRO A 52 -2.96 -27.11 -8.36
CA PRO A 52 -3.28 -28.40 -8.98
C PRO A 52 -2.15 -29.00 -9.85
N THR A 53 -1.27 -28.16 -10.39
CA THR A 53 -0.19 -28.58 -11.30
C THR A 53 1.21 -28.09 -10.95
N LEU A 54 1.34 -27.06 -10.11
CA LEU A 54 2.63 -26.40 -9.82
C LEU A 54 3.17 -26.75 -8.42
N GLY A 55 2.43 -27.55 -7.65
CA GLY A 55 2.80 -27.93 -6.30
C GLY A 55 2.56 -26.81 -5.28
N ALA A 56 3.25 -26.93 -4.15
CA ALA A 56 3.16 -26.00 -3.04
C ALA A 56 3.91 -24.69 -3.34
N HIS A 57 3.30 -23.57 -2.98
CA HIS A 57 3.89 -22.25 -3.16
C HIS A 57 3.24 -21.23 -2.23
N ALA A 58 4.05 -20.34 -1.66
CA ALA A 58 3.63 -19.23 -0.79
C ALA A 58 2.57 -18.29 -1.40
N LYS A 59 2.34 -18.35 -2.71
CA LYS A 59 1.33 -17.56 -3.43
C LYS A 59 -0.07 -18.17 -3.31
N PHE A 60 -0.15 -19.47 -3.06
CA PHE A 60 -1.38 -20.25 -3.12
C PHE A 60 -1.91 -20.62 -1.73
N THR A 61 -1.49 -19.89 -0.69
CA THR A 61 -2.00 -20.02 0.68
C THR A 61 -2.57 -18.70 1.17
N ASN A 62 -3.53 -18.78 2.09
CA ASN A 62 -3.98 -17.62 2.83
C ASN A 62 -3.00 -17.32 3.97
N TYR A 63 -3.08 -16.09 4.48
CA TYR A 63 -2.23 -15.66 5.59
C TYR A 63 -3.08 -15.05 6.70
N ALA A 64 -2.85 -15.52 7.92
CA ALA A 64 -3.15 -14.75 9.12
C ALA A 64 -1.99 -13.77 9.40
N PHE A 65 -2.27 -12.71 10.14
CA PHE A 65 -1.25 -11.70 10.46
C PHE A 65 -1.50 -10.99 11.79
N ASP A 66 -0.44 -10.41 12.33
CA ASP A 66 -0.49 -9.55 13.51
C ASP A 66 -1.14 -8.19 13.17
N VAL A 67 -2.29 -7.91 13.79
CA VAL A 67 -3.05 -6.68 13.56
C VAL A 67 -2.26 -5.41 13.95
N PRO A 68 -1.57 -5.34 15.11
CA PRO A 68 -0.73 -4.19 15.44
C PRO A 68 0.33 -3.86 14.40
N GLU A 69 1.05 -4.86 13.89
CA GLU A 69 2.07 -4.69 12.86
C GLU A 69 1.46 -4.23 11.54
N PHE A 70 0.33 -4.81 11.14
CA PHE A 70 -0.42 -4.36 9.97
C PHE A 70 -0.77 -2.87 10.06
N LEU A 71 -1.38 -2.45 11.18
CA LEU A 71 -1.78 -1.06 11.40
C LEU A 71 -0.58 -0.11 11.43
N ARG A 72 0.57 -0.55 11.97
CA ARG A 72 1.81 0.24 11.98
C ARG A 72 2.28 0.55 10.56
N ILE A 73 2.27 -0.45 9.67
CA ILE A 73 2.65 -0.30 8.26
C ILE A 73 1.66 0.61 7.52
N VAL A 74 0.34 0.43 7.74
CA VAL A 74 -0.69 1.30 7.16
C VAL A 74 -0.51 2.76 7.61
N LYS A 75 -0.21 3.00 8.89
CA LYS A 75 0.07 4.35 9.41
C LYS A 75 1.32 4.97 8.78
N LYS A 76 2.37 4.19 8.51
CA LYS A 76 3.55 4.65 7.77
C LYS A 76 3.17 5.08 6.35
N ALA A 77 2.42 4.25 5.63
CA ALA A 77 1.94 4.58 4.29
C ALA A 77 1.05 5.83 4.29
N LEU A 78 0.14 5.95 5.26
CA LEU A 78 -0.72 7.12 5.43
C LEU A 78 0.09 8.40 5.67
N THR A 79 1.10 8.34 6.54
CA THR A 79 2.01 9.46 6.79
C THR A 79 2.71 9.88 5.51
N HIS A 80 3.23 8.92 4.75
CA HIS A 80 3.90 9.16 3.47
C HIS A 80 2.98 9.82 2.44
N VAL A 81 1.74 9.34 2.31
CA VAL A 81 0.73 9.96 1.42
C VAL A 81 0.39 11.37 1.89
N ARG A 82 0.18 11.59 3.19
CA ARG A 82 -0.15 12.91 3.74
C ARG A 82 0.95 13.96 3.55
N GLN A 83 2.21 13.51 3.60
CA GLN A 83 3.38 14.36 3.37
C GLN A 83 3.66 14.57 1.87
N SER A 84 2.99 13.83 0.99
CA SER A 84 3.15 14.01 -0.45
C SER A 84 2.48 15.29 -0.95
N GLY A 85 3.15 16.00 -1.86
CA GLY A 85 2.68 17.27 -2.43
C GLY A 85 1.23 17.26 -2.95
N PRO A 86 0.77 16.23 -3.67
CA PRO A 86 -0.61 16.17 -4.17
C PRO A 86 -1.68 16.12 -3.06
N PHE A 87 -1.39 15.51 -1.90
CA PHE A 87 -2.35 15.47 -0.79
C PHE A 87 -2.37 16.77 0.01
N GLN A 88 -1.20 17.40 0.20
CA GLN A 88 -1.10 18.71 0.84
C GLN A 88 -1.84 19.80 0.07
N GLN A 89 -1.75 19.79 -1.27
CA GLN A 89 -2.47 20.73 -2.14
C GLN A 89 -4.00 20.65 -1.96
N ASN A 90 -4.56 19.45 -1.77
CA ASN A 90 -6.00 19.27 -1.50
C ASN A 90 -6.41 19.71 -0.09
N ALA A 91 -5.54 19.58 0.91
CA ALA A 91 -5.79 20.05 2.27
C ALA A 91 -5.69 21.58 2.38
N ASP A 92 -4.73 22.20 1.70
CA ASP A 92 -4.58 23.66 1.65
C ASP A 92 -5.67 24.33 0.80
N SER A 93 -6.22 23.64 -0.21
CA SER A 93 -7.43 24.03 -0.92
C SER A 93 -8.68 24.14 -0.02
N CYS A 94 -8.64 23.57 1.20
CA CYS A 94 -9.72 23.63 2.18
C CYS A 94 -9.56 24.73 3.25
N LYS A 95 -8.72 25.74 3.02
CA LYS A 95 -8.63 26.94 3.89
C LYS A 95 -9.51 28.07 3.37
N GLY A 96 -10.81 28.00 3.69
CA GLY A 96 -11.79 29.05 3.40
C GLY A 96 -13.17 28.48 3.15
N SER A 97 -14.02 28.51 4.18
CA SER A 97 -15.48 28.37 4.20
C SER A 97 -16.18 27.75 2.98
N LYS A 98 -15.98 26.44 2.75
CA LYS A 98 -16.90 25.41 2.21
C LYS A 98 -16.12 24.40 1.39
N CYS A 99 -15.62 23.35 2.04
CA CYS A 99 -15.34 22.11 1.32
C CYS A 99 -16.68 21.39 1.16
N ASN A 100 -17.26 21.48 -0.03
CA ASN A 100 -18.52 20.82 -0.36
C ASN A 100 -18.34 19.30 -0.21
N ASN A 101 -19.07 18.72 0.75
CA ASN A 101 -19.55 17.33 0.89
C ASN A 101 -18.81 16.19 0.17
N THR A 102 -17.48 16.18 0.16
CA THR A 102 -16.76 14.91 0.02
C THR A 102 -16.55 14.40 1.42
N ILE A 103 -17.34 13.40 1.80
CA ILE A 103 -17.13 12.65 3.03
C ILE A 103 -15.70 12.12 2.98
N VAL A 104 -14.79 12.79 3.69
CA VAL A 104 -13.52 12.19 4.06
C VAL A 104 -13.90 11.20 5.15
N HIS A 105 -14.21 9.97 4.75
CA HIS A 105 -14.39 8.87 5.69
C HIS A 105 -13.05 8.72 6.41
N ASN A 106 -12.95 9.38 7.55
CA ASN A 106 -11.85 9.31 8.48
C ASN A 106 -12.39 8.63 9.73
N GLU A 107 -12.68 7.35 9.60
CA GLU A 107 -12.75 6.41 10.72
C GLU A 107 -12.00 5.15 10.29
N LEU A 108 -11.16 4.66 11.20
CA LEU A 108 -10.19 3.59 11.04
C LEU A 108 -10.84 2.26 10.64
#